data_AF-A0A521TJK3-F1
#
_entry.id   AF-A0A521TJK3-F1
#
_cell.length_a   1.000
_cell.length_b   1.000
_cell.length_c   1.000
_cell.angle_alpha   90.00
_cell.angle_beta   90.00
_cell.angle_gamma   90.00
#
_symmetry.space_group_name_H-M   'P 1'
#
loop_
_entity.id
_entity.type
_entity.pdbx_description
1 polymer ?
#
loop_
_entity_poly.entity_id
_entity_poly.type
_entity_poly.pdbx_seq_one_letter_code
_entity_poly.pdbx_strand_id
1 'polypeptide(L)'
;MAPKKPAFSLRRPAEVVDPLQADRFVRGMAPDPTPVAPPPTPTVAPAAVKAPEVETSERPNVQTSGASKSLVYRKRTDDVRRRMTIYLSEDLSRRLRLYAAEKDQDYSLVLAEALDALLDRKGVR
;
A
#
# COMPACT_ATOMS: atom_id res chain seq x y z
N MET A 1 -17.04 36.15 -12.62
CA MET A 1 -17.63 35.06 -11.79
C MET A 1 -16.53 34.50 -10.91
N ALA A 2 -16.65 34.61 -9.58
CA ALA A 2 -15.62 34.11 -8.67
C ALA A 2 -15.69 32.57 -8.56
N PRO A 3 -14.57 31.84 -8.62
CA PRO A 3 -14.59 30.38 -8.49
C PRO A 3 -14.96 29.99 -7.05
N LYS A 4 -16.04 29.18 -6.92
CA LYS A 4 -16.43 28.60 -5.64
C LYS A 4 -15.32 27.66 -5.15
N LYS A 5 -14.82 27.91 -3.94
CA LYS A 5 -13.85 27.04 -3.27
C LYS A 5 -14.50 25.67 -3.00
N PRO A 6 -13.77 24.55 -3.20
CA PRO A 6 -14.28 23.22 -2.89
C PRO A 6 -14.52 23.09 -1.38
N ALA A 7 -15.73 22.65 -1.01
CA ALA A 7 -16.10 22.41 0.38
C ALA A 7 -15.45 21.11 0.86
N PHE A 8 -14.54 21.23 1.82
CA PHE A 8 -13.90 20.08 2.46
C PHE A 8 -14.79 19.60 3.60
N SER A 9 -15.58 18.55 3.38
CA SER A 9 -16.30 17.88 4.47
C SER A 9 -15.36 16.83 5.09
N LEU A 10 -14.93 17.09 6.32
CA LEU A 10 -14.26 16.10 7.16
C LEU A 10 -15.25 14.96 7.41
N ARG A 11 -14.93 13.76 6.91
CA ARG A 11 -15.66 12.55 7.29
C ARG A 11 -15.55 12.40 8.81
N ARG A 12 -16.69 12.21 9.48
CA ARG A 12 -16.69 11.91 10.92
C ARG A 12 -15.83 10.66 11.15
N PRO A 13 -14.93 10.66 12.15
CA PRO A 13 -14.23 9.45 12.54
C PRO A 13 -15.26 8.39 12.97
N ALA A 14 -14.96 7.13 12.68
CA ALA A 14 -15.80 6.02 13.08
C ALA A 14 -16.02 6.04 14.60
N GLU A 15 -17.22 5.67 15.02
CA GLU A 15 -17.63 5.60 16.41
C GLU A 15 -16.68 4.68 17.20
N VAL A 16 -16.29 5.11 18.39
CA VAL A 16 -15.30 4.44 19.23
C VAL A 16 -15.84 3.07 19.61
N VAL A 17 -15.19 2.01 19.12
CA VAL A 17 -15.53 0.63 19.47
C VAL A 17 -15.25 0.42 20.97
N ASP A 18 -16.25 -0.08 21.70
CA ASP A 18 -16.15 -0.39 23.13
C ASP A 18 -15.03 -1.43 23.37
N PRO A 19 -14.03 -1.15 24.23
CA PRO A 19 -12.90 -2.06 24.47
C PRO A 19 -13.32 -3.47 24.90
N LEU A 20 -14.48 -3.62 25.56
CA LEU A 20 -14.98 -4.92 25.99
C LEU A 20 -15.48 -5.78 24.81
N GLN A 21 -15.93 -5.15 23.73
CA GLN A 21 -16.29 -5.87 22.49
C GLN A 21 -15.05 -6.30 21.71
N ALA A 22 -14.01 -5.46 21.70
CA ALA A 22 -12.73 -5.79 21.06
C ALA A 22 -12.08 -7.02 21.72
N ASP A 23 -12.07 -7.09 23.06
CA ASP A 23 -11.52 -8.24 23.79
C ASP A 23 -12.29 -9.55 23.53
N ARG A 24 -13.61 -9.48 23.32
CA ARG A 24 -14.44 -10.66 23.00
C ARG A 24 -14.17 -11.18 21.59
N PHE A 25 -13.94 -10.29 20.63
CA PHE A 25 -13.54 -10.64 19.27
C PHE A 25 -12.18 -11.33 19.24
N VAL A 26 -11.18 -10.78 19.94
CA VAL A 26 -9.82 -11.34 20.00
C VAL A 26 -9.80 -12.73 20.63
N ARG A 27 -10.69 -13.00 21.59
CA ARG A 27 -10.79 -14.30 22.26
C ARG A 27 -11.63 -15.33 21.50
N GLY A 28 -12.14 -15.00 20.32
CA GLY A 28 -12.93 -15.93 19.49
C GLY A 28 -14.25 -16.36 20.13
N MET A 29 -14.76 -15.61 21.11
CA MET A 29 -16.10 -15.85 21.66
C MET A 29 -17.13 -15.34 20.65
N ALA A 30 -17.97 -16.25 20.16
CA ALA A 30 -19.12 -15.90 19.35
C ALA A 30 -19.99 -14.87 20.11
N PRO A 31 -20.47 -13.80 19.43
CA PRO A 31 -21.43 -12.91 20.06
C PRO A 31 -22.70 -13.70 20.41
N ASP A 32 -23.17 -13.57 21.65
CA ASP A 32 -24.42 -14.18 22.11
C ASP A 32 -25.58 -13.80 21.18
N PRO A 33 -26.39 -14.78 20.72
CA PRO A 33 -27.61 -14.50 19.98
C PRO A 33 -28.74 -14.15 20.96
N THR A 34 -28.74 -12.93 21.50
CA THR A 34 -29.98 -12.35 22.03
C THR A 34 -30.72 -11.62 20.89
N PRO A 35 -32.02 -11.90 20.66
CA PRO A 35 -32.78 -11.29 19.58
C PRO A 35 -33.14 -9.86 19.98
N VAL A 36 -32.26 -8.90 19.71
CA VAL A 36 -32.64 -7.49 19.69
C VAL A 36 -33.28 -7.23 18.34
N ALA A 37 -34.54 -6.80 18.38
CA ALA A 37 -35.38 -6.51 17.23
C ALA A 37 -34.62 -5.77 16.11
N PRO A 38 -34.85 -6.13 14.83
CA PRO A 38 -34.22 -5.43 13.72
C PRO A 38 -34.67 -3.96 13.70
N PRO A 39 -33.76 -2.99 13.51
CA PRO A 39 -34.16 -1.65 13.09
C PRO A 39 -34.90 -1.75 11.75
N PRO A 40 -35.90 -0.89 11.47
CA PRO A 40 -36.71 -1.00 10.27
C PRO A 40 -35.83 -0.88 9.02
N THR A 41 -35.71 -1.96 8.27
CA THR A 41 -35.20 -1.99 6.90
C THR A 41 -36.11 -1.15 6.00
N PRO A 42 -35.59 -0.18 5.22
CA PRO A 42 -36.34 0.37 4.11
C PRO A 42 -36.51 -0.72 3.04
N THR A 43 -37.75 -1.12 2.82
CA THR A 43 -38.20 -1.97 1.70
C THR A 43 -37.76 -1.36 0.37
N VAL A 44 -36.90 -2.04 -0.37
CA VAL A 44 -36.71 -1.81 -1.81
C VAL A 44 -36.97 -3.12 -2.53
N ALA A 45 -37.96 -3.06 -3.42
CA ALA A 45 -38.50 -4.12 -4.27
C ALA A 45 -37.43 -4.82 -5.14
N PRO A 46 -37.70 -6.03 -5.67
CA PRO A 46 -36.76 -6.72 -6.54
C PRO A 46 -36.79 -6.07 -7.92
N ALA A 47 -35.77 -5.30 -8.24
CA ALA A 47 -35.53 -4.77 -9.58
C ALA A 47 -34.32 -5.46 -10.22
N ALA A 48 -34.53 -5.84 -11.47
CA ALA A 48 -33.63 -6.56 -12.35
C ALA A 48 -32.26 -5.87 -12.59
N VAL A 49 -31.25 -6.71 -12.82
CA VAL A 49 -30.12 -6.55 -13.78
C VAL A 49 -29.40 -5.20 -13.81
N LYS A 50 -28.15 -5.19 -13.31
CA LYS A 50 -26.96 -4.84 -14.12
C LYS A 50 -25.68 -5.19 -13.36
N ALA A 51 -24.81 -5.97 -13.98
CA ALA A 51 -23.44 -6.16 -13.50
C ALA A 51 -22.73 -4.80 -13.42
N PRO A 52 -21.83 -4.56 -12.46
CA PRO A 52 -21.05 -3.34 -12.46
C PRO A 52 -20.11 -3.37 -13.68
N GLU A 53 -20.45 -2.57 -14.67
CA GLU A 53 -19.61 -2.19 -15.79
C GLU A 53 -18.37 -1.53 -15.20
N VAL A 54 -17.24 -2.22 -15.25
CA VAL A 54 -15.95 -1.69 -14.84
C VAL A 54 -15.56 -0.65 -15.88
N GLU A 55 -15.98 0.59 -15.65
CA GLU A 55 -15.47 1.75 -16.36
C GLU A 55 -13.97 1.86 -16.06
N THR A 56 -13.14 1.39 -16.99
CA THR A 56 -11.73 1.76 -17.06
C THR A 56 -11.68 3.24 -17.41
N SER A 57 -11.70 4.10 -16.40
CA SER A 57 -11.47 5.52 -16.59
C SER A 57 -10.06 5.69 -17.15
N GLU A 58 -9.98 5.94 -18.46
CA GLU A 58 -8.82 6.48 -19.13
C GLU A 58 -8.29 7.65 -18.31
N ARG A 59 -7.11 7.49 -17.70
CA ARG A 59 -6.42 8.61 -17.07
C ARG A 59 -5.14 8.94 -17.84
N PRO A 60 -4.94 10.23 -18.11
CA PRO A 60 -4.09 10.71 -19.19
C PRO A 60 -2.60 10.48 -18.90
N ASN A 61 -1.86 10.22 -19.97
CA ASN A 61 -0.41 10.25 -20.03
C ASN A 61 0.09 11.67 -19.73
N VAL A 62 0.30 11.99 -18.45
CA VAL A 62 0.84 13.30 -18.04
C VAL A 62 2.36 13.23 -18.12
N GLN A 63 2.88 13.48 -19.32
CA GLN A 63 4.20 14.08 -19.50
C GLN A 63 4.13 15.53 -19.02
N THR A 64 4.78 15.86 -17.91
CA THR A 64 5.06 17.24 -17.52
C THR A 64 6.55 17.53 -17.72
N SER A 65 6.89 17.82 -18.97
CA SER A 65 7.96 18.77 -19.28
C SER A 65 7.54 20.16 -18.77
N GLY A 66 8.34 20.80 -17.93
CA GLY A 66 8.17 22.24 -17.65
C GLY A 66 8.36 22.60 -16.18
N ALA A 67 9.46 23.30 -15.93
CA ALA A 67 9.86 23.84 -14.64
C ALA A 67 8.78 24.66 -13.92
N SER A 68 8.54 24.34 -12.65
CA SER A 68 8.10 25.33 -11.66
C SER A 68 8.74 24.99 -10.31
N LYS A 69 9.38 26.01 -9.72
CA LYS A 69 10.30 25.93 -8.59
C LYS A 69 9.55 25.58 -7.30
N SER A 70 9.69 24.33 -6.85
CA SER A 70 9.43 23.95 -5.46
C SER A 70 10.78 23.92 -4.73
N LEU A 71 11.03 24.96 -3.94
CA LEU A 71 12.17 25.11 -3.06
C LEU A 71 12.00 24.20 -1.84
N VAL A 72 12.06 22.89 -2.06
CA VAL A 72 12.46 21.94 -1.03
C VAL A 72 13.85 21.49 -1.44
N TYR A 73 14.88 21.98 -0.75
CA TYR A 73 16.20 21.37 -0.81
C TYR A 73 16.11 19.98 -0.20
N ARG A 74 15.59 19.02 -0.97
CA ARG A 74 15.96 17.62 -0.77
C ARG A 74 17.43 17.57 -1.16
N LYS A 75 18.29 17.43 -0.16
CA LYS A 75 19.69 17.06 -0.33
C LYS A 75 19.72 16.03 -1.47
N ARG A 76 20.29 16.43 -2.61
CA ARG A 76 20.42 15.54 -3.77
C ARG A 76 21.35 14.43 -3.33
N THR A 77 20.78 13.38 -2.76
CA THR A 77 21.42 12.08 -2.74
C THR A 77 21.37 11.66 -4.20
N ASP A 78 22.43 11.95 -4.94
CA ASP A 78 22.63 11.54 -6.34
C ASP A 78 22.83 10.01 -6.43
N ASP A 79 21.96 9.26 -5.76
CA ASP A 79 21.84 7.82 -5.92
C ASP A 79 20.50 7.61 -6.62
N VAL A 80 20.52 7.74 -7.95
CA VAL A 80 19.36 7.43 -8.80
C VAL A 80 19.18 5.91 -8.76
N ARG A 81 18.56 5.43 -7.67
CA ARG A 81 18.26 4.02 -7.49
C ARG A 81 17.13 3.62 -8.44
N ARG A 82 17.45 2.74 -9.38
CA ARG A 82 16.46 2.11 -10.24
C ARG A 82 15.85 0.92 -9.50
N ARG A 83 14.53 0.83 -9.49
CA ARG A 83 13.81 -0.35 -8.97
C ARG A 83 13.92 -1.46 -10.00
N MET A 84 14.36 -2.63 -9.57
CA MET A 84 14.45 -3.83 -10.42
C MET A 84 13.82 -5.01 -9.68
N THR A 85 12.96 -5.74 -10.38
CA THR A 85 12.40 -7.00 -9.90
C THR A 85 13.18 -8.14 -10.53
N ILE A 86 13.73 -9.03 -9.70
CA ILE A 86 14.44 -10.21 -10.14
C ILE A 86 13.75 -11.46 -9.62
N TYR A 87 13.67 -12.48 -10.48
CA TYR A 87 13.16 -13.79 -10.10
C TYR A 87 14.36 -14.69 -9.78
N LEU A 88 14.38 -15.25 -8.57
CA LEU A 88 15.40 -16.18 -8.10
C LEU A 88 14.75 -17.53 -7.85
N SER A 89 15.55 -18.59 -7.86
CA SER A 89 15.08 -19.90 -7.38
C SER A 89 14.68 -19.81 -5.90
N GLU A 90 13.74 -20.66 -5.49
CA GLU A 90 13.24 -20.68 -4.12
C GLU A 90 14.36 -20.91 -3.10
N ASP A 91 15.24 -21.87 -3.38
CA ASP A 91 16.39 -22.20 -2.54
C ASP A 91 17.34 -21.01 -2.33
N LEU A 92 17.65 -20.29 -3.41
CA LEU A 92 18.53 -19.12 -3.36
C LEU A 92 17.86 -17.99 -2.58
N SER A 93 16.57 -17.75 -2.82
CA SER A 93 15.80 -16.73 -2.11
C SER A 93 15.74 -17.01 -0.61
N ARG A 94 15.58 -18.28 -0.23
CA ARG A 94 15.56 -18.72 1.18
C ARG A 94 16.90 -18.49 1.86
N ARG A 95 18.00 -18.90 1.22
CA ARG A 95 19.36 -18.69 1.75
C ARG A 95 19.68 -17.21 1.91
N LEU A 96 19.32 -16.38 0.93
CA LEU A 96 19.51 -14.93 1.02
C LEU A 96 18.68 -14.30 2.14
N ARG A 97 17.44 -14.74 2.37
CA ARG A 97 16.63 -14.23 3.49
C ARG A 97 17.22 -14.59 4.85
N LEU A 98 17.70 -15.82 5.00
CA LEU A 98 18.36 -16.24 6.24
C LEU A 98 19.63 -15.43 6.49
N TYR A 99 20.45 -15.23 5.45
CA TYR A 99 21.66 -14.41 5.55
C TYR A 99 21.35 -12.94 5.88
N ALA A 100 20.33 -12.37 5.24
CA ALA A 100 19.88 -11.01 5.50
C ALA A 100 19.38 -10.84 6.95
N ALA A 101 18.66 -11.83 7.47
CA ALA A 101 18.21 -11.86 8.86
C ALA A 101 19.37 -12.01 9.85
N GLU A 102 20.40 -12.82 9.53
CA GLU A 102 21.59 -12.96 10.37
C GLU A 102 22.40 -11.65 10.46
N LYS A 103 22.36 -10.82 9.41
CA LYS A 103 23.09 -9.55 9.32
C LYS A 103 22.25 -8.34 9.73
N ASP A 104 20.97 -8.51 10.07
CA ASP A 104 20.00 -7.43 10.29
C ASP A 104 19.99 -6.39 9.15
N GLN A 105 20.07 -6.87 7.90
CA GLN A 105 20.14 -6.03 6.70
C GLN A 105 18.96 -6.25 5.75
N ASP A 106 18.64 -5.22 4.97
CA ASP A 106 17.67 -5.33 3.90
C ASP A 106 18.15 -6.27 2.81
N TYR A 107 17.21 -7.06 2.29
CA TYR A 107 17.45 -8.01 1.21
C TYR A 107 18.09 -7.37 -0.05
N SER A 108 17.71 -6.13 -0.37
CA SER A 108 18.24 -5.36 -1.50
C SER A 108 19.68 -4.90 -1.29
N LEU A 109 20.08 -4.58 -0.05
CA LEU A 109 21.44 -4.16 0.28
C LEU A 109 22.41 -5.33 0.18
N VAL A 110 22.05 -6.47 0.76
CA VAL A 110 22.84 -7.71 0.68
C VAL A 110 23.10 -8.09 -0.78
N LEU A 111 22.08 -8.01 -1.64
CA LEU A 111 22.21 -8.29 -3.06
C LEU A 111 23.11 -7.28 -3.79
N ALA A 112 22.99 -5.99 -3.47
CA ALA A 112 23.82 -4.96 -4.05
C ALA A 112 25.31 -5.15 -3.69
N GLU A 113 25.60 -5.43 -2.41
CA GLU A 113 26.96 -5.69 -1.94
C GLU A 113 27.57 -6.94 -2.60
N ALA A 114 26.79 -8.02 -2.71
CA ALA A 114 27.24 -9.24 -3.38
C ALA A 114 27.53 -9.01 -4.86
N LEU A 115 26.74 -8.18 -5.55
CA LEU A 115 26.96 -7.80 -6.94
C LEU A 115 28.19 -6.92 -7.09
N ASP A 116 28.36 -5.92 -6.23
CA ASP A 116 29.54 -5.05 -6.23
C ASP A 116 30.83 -5.86 -6.04
N ALA A 117 30.86 -6.75 -5.04
CA ALA A 117 32.00 -7.63 -4.80
C ALA A 117 32.28 -8.56 -6.00
N LEU A 118 31.24 -8.99 -6.73
CA LEU A 118 31.39 -9.80 -7.94
C LEU A 118 31.95 -8.98 -9.12
N LEU A 119 31.48 -7.74 -9.29
CA LEU A 119 31.94 -6.84 -10.35
C LEU A 119 33.38 -6.38 -10.13
N ASP A 120 33.74 -6.10 -8.87
CA ASP A 120 35.11 -5.76 -8.47
C ASP A 120 36.07 -6.91 -8.81
N ARG A 121 35.69 -8.16 -8.50
CA ARG A 121 36.48 -9.36 -8.86
C ARG A 121 36.62 -9.57 -10.37
N LYS A 122 35.66 -9.09 -11.16
CA LYS A 122 35.68 -9.19 -12.62
C LYS A 122 36.39 -8.00 -13.29
N GLY A 123 36.80 -6.98 -12.53
CA GLY A 123 37.46 -5.79 -13.07
C GLY A 123 36.56 -4.95 -13.97
N VAL A 124 35.24 -4.95 -13.71
CA VAL A 124 34.24 -4.24 -14.55
C VAL A 124 34.01 -2.80 -14.04
N ARG A 125 34.74 -2.35 -13.01
CA ARG A 125 34.63 -1.02 -12.40
C ARG A 125 35.75 -0.09 -12.83
#